data_AF-A0A1J3DHX8-F1
#
_entry.id   AF-A0A1J3DHX8-F1
#
_cell.length_a   1.000
_cell.length_b   1.000
_cell.length_c   1.000
_cell.angle_alpha   90.00
_cell.angle_beta   90.00
_cell.angle_gamma   90.00
#
_symmetry.space_group_name_H-M   'P 1'
#
loop_
_entity.id
_entity.type
_entity.pdbx_description
1 polymer ?
#
loop_
_entity_poly.entity_id
_entity_poly.type
_entity_poly.pdbx_seq_one_letter_code
_entity_poly.pdbx_strand_id
1 'polypeptide(L)'
;VSEIVASIWNVSVPGSLHKPPIQGCSTFLKIGRVSLPLGETASHDRSRFVETRTSTRLLEKIARSVEYNEPVLLVGETGTGKTTLVQNLAQWIGQKLTVLNLSQQSDIVDLLGGFKP
;
A
#
# COMPACT_ATOMS: atom_id res chain seq x y z
N VAL A 1 13.99 -2.01 -15.71
CA VAL A 1 15.11 -1.84 -16.67
C VAL A 1 14.67 -1.15 -17.97
N SER A 2 13.63 -0.28 -17.95
CA SER A 2 12.84 -0.03 -19.16
C SER A 2 12.93 1.38 -19.79
N GLU A 3 13.61 2.36 -19.20
CA GLU A 3 13.69 3.72 -19.76
C GLU A 3 15.11 4.09 -20.23
N ILE A 4 16.15 3.74 -19.46
CA ILE A 4 17.55 3.96 -19.84
C ILE A 4 17.91 3.18 -21.12
N VAL A 5 17.48 1.91 -21.22
CA VAL A 5 17.71 1.08 -22.41
C VAL A 5 16.93 1.63 -23.61
N ALA A 6 15.67 2.04 -23.42
CA ALA A 6 14.88 2.64 -24.50
C ALA A 6 15.51 3.94 -25.04
N SER A 7 16.10 4.75 -24.15
CA SER A 7 16.83 5.97 -24.52
C SER A 7 18.10 5.70 -25.32
N ILE A 8 18.80 4.60 -25.07
CA ILE A 8 20.02 4.23 -25.81
C ILE A 8 19.67 3.77 -27.23
N TRP A 9 18.54 3.08 -27.40
CA TRP A 9 18.17 2.43 -28.65
C TRP A 9 17.25 3.27 -29.55
N ASN A 10 16.91 4.50 -29.16
CA ASN A 10 16.03 5.41 -29.90
C ASN A 10 14.72 4.75 -30.40
N VAL A 11 14.22 3.78 -29.63
CA VAL A 11 12.95 3.11 -29.90
C VAL A 11 11.87 3.78 -29.04
N SER A 12 10.82 4.26 -29.70
CA SER A 12 9.64 4.77 -29.01
C SER A 12 8.98 3.63 -28.22
N VAL A 13 9.00 3.71 -26.89
CA VAL A 13 8.31 2.75 -26.02
C VAL A 13 6.79 2.92 -26.19
N PRO A 14 6.06 1.94 -26.76
CA PRO A 14 4.62 2.05 -26.90
C PRO A 14 3.98 1.89 -25.52
N GLY A 15 3.28 2.94 -25.09
CA GLY A 15 2.54 2.99 -23.83
C GLY A 15 3.28 3.76 -22.75
N SER A 16 3.06 5.08 -22.70
CA SER A 16 3.28 5.89 -21.51
C SER A 16 2.28 5.44 -20.43
N LEU A 17 2.55 4.29 -19.82
CA LEU A 17 1.68 3.63 -18.85
C LEU A 17 1.89 4.33 -17.50
N HIS A 18 1.13 5.40 -17.31
CA HIS A 18 1.12 6.33 -16.19
C HIS A 18 1.32 5.63 -14.83
N LYS A 19 2.53 5.78 -14.25
CA LYS A 19 2.82 5.41 -12.86
C LYS A 19 2.04 6.37 -11.95
N PRO A 20 1.14 5.90 -11.07
CA PRO A 20 0.40 6.81 -10.20
C PRO A 20 1.38 7.54 -9.28
N PRO A 21 1.38 8.89 -9.28
CA PRO A 21 2.30 9.67 -8.46
C PRO A 21 1.91 9.56 -6.97
N ILE A 22 2.92 9.49 -6.11
CA ILE A 22 2.74 9.55 -4.65
C ILE A 22 3.22 10.91 -4.16
N GLN A 23 2.30 11.79 -3.79
CA GLN A 23 2.60 13.16 -3.35
C GLN A 23 2.16 13.31 -1.89
N GLY A 24 3.08 13.72 -1.01
CA GLY A 24 2.74 14.09 0.36
C GLY A 24 2.44 15.57 0.44
N CYS A 25 1.26 15.93 0.96
CA CYS A 25 0.93 17.28 1.41
C CYS A 25 0.88 17.27 2.95
N SER A 26 0.92 18.43 3.61
CA SER A 26 0.90 18.49 5.08
C SER A 26 -0.40 17.96 5.70
N THR A 27 -1.49 17.93 4.93
CA THR A 27 -2.83 17.53 5.39
C THR A 27 -3.36 16.25 4.75
N PHE A 28 -2.85 15.87 3.58
CA PHE A 28 -3.29 14.69 2.85
C PHE A 28 -2.14 14.00 2.10
N LEU A 29 -2.25 12.68 1.99
CA LEU A 29 -1.41 11.85 1.13
C LEU A 29 -2.15 11.52 -0.16
N LYS A 30 -1.62 11.98 -1.29
CA LYS A 30 -2.17 11.67 -2.61
C LYS A 30 -1.43 10.49 -3.23
N ILE A 31 -2.16 9.44 -3.60
CA ILE A 31 -1.65 8.23 -4.28
C ILE A 31 -2.48 8.06 -5.56
N GLY A 32 -1.91 8.43 -6.70
CA GLY A 32 -2.64 8.40 -7.97
C GLY A 32 -3.88 9.30 -7.93
N ARG A 33 -5.06 8.68 -8.03
CA ARG A 33 -6.38 9.34 -7.99
C ARG A 33 -6.97 9.46 -6.59
N VAL A 34 -6.33 8.90 -5.57
CA VAL A 34 -6.84 8.85 -4.19
C VAL A 34 -6.13 9.87 -3.32
N SER A 35 -6.86 10.51 -2.42
CA SER A 35 -6.31 11.41 -1.39
C SER A 35 -6.78 10.95 -0.02
N LEU A 36 -5.84 10.57 0.86
CA LEU A 36 -6.14 10.14 2.22
C LEU A 36 -5.74 11.23 3.22
N PRO A 37 -6.53 11.48 4.27
CA PRO A 37 -6.15 12.41 5.32
C PRO A 37 -4.94 11.88 6.10
N LEU A 38 -4.10 12.79 6.59
CA LEU A 38 -2.99 12.46 7.47
C LEU A 38 -3.42 12.58 8.94
N GLY A 39 -3.10 11.57 9.75
CA GLY A 39 -3.21 11.59 11.20
C GLY A 39 -1.97 12.21 11.86
N GLU A 40 -2.06 12.47 13.17
CA GLU A 40 -1.00 13.11 13.96
C GLU A 40 0.31 12.31 13.97
N THR A 41 0.23 10.99 13.80
CA THR A 41 1.39 10.10 13.79
C THR A 41 1.96 9.83 12.40
N ALA A 42 1.52 10.58 11.38
CA ALA A 42 1.96 10.42 10.01
C ALA A 42 3.46 10.66 9.87
N SER A 43 4.17 9.70 9.30
CA SER A 43 5.58 9.84 8.97
C SER A 43 5.76 9.98 7.45
N HIS A 44 6.53 10.98 7.03
CA HIS A 44 6.86 11.19 5.63
C HIS A 44 8.11 10.41 5.19
N ASP A 45 8.65 9.53 6.04
CA ASP A 45 9.81 8.71 5.67
C ASP A 45 9.41 7.62 4.67
N ARG A 46 9.87 7.80 3.43
CA ARG A 46 9.69 6.87 2.32
C ARG A 46 11.01 6.27 1.85
N SER A 47 12.10 6.47 2.59
CA SER A 47 13.46 6.07 2.19
C SER A 47 13.60 4.59 1.84
N ARG A 48 12.80 3.73 2.47
CA ARG A 48 12.82 2.27 2.30
C ARG A 48 11.85 1.75 1.25
N PHE A 49 11.03 2.61 0.63
CA PHE A 49 10.04 2.19 -0.36
C PHE A 49 10.53 2.44 -1.79
N VAL A 50 10.63 1.37 -2.58
CA VAL A 50 10.94 1.48 -4.00
C VAL A 50 9.64 1.58 -4.79
N GLU A 51 9.41 2.76 -5.35
CA GLU A 51 8.21 3.02 -6.16
C GLU A 51 8.27 2.36 -7.54
N THR A 52 7.94 1.07 -7.60
CA THR A 52 7.74 0.33 -8.84
C THR A 52 6.33 0.53 -9.40
N ARG A 53 6.11 0.25 -10.69
CA ARG A 53 4.77 0.34 -11.31
C ARG A 53 3.76 -0.57 -10.62
N THR A 54 4.17 -1.79 -10.28
CA THR A 54 3.30 -2.78 -9.62
C THR A 54 2.94 -2.35 -8.20
N SER A 55 3.92 -1.88 -7.43
CA SER A 55 3.70 -1.44 -6.04
C SER A 55 2.83 -0.20 -5.97
N THR A 56 3.08 0.80 -6.81
CA THR A 56 2.28 2.04 -6.86
C THR A 56 0.83 1.79 -7.31
N ARG A 57 0.60 0.90 -8.28
CA ARG A 57 -0.76 0.51 -8.69
C ARG A 57 -1.50 -0.28 -7.62
N LEU A 58 -0.82 -1.19 -6.92
CA LEU A 58 -1.42 -1.93 -5.81
C LEU A 58 -1.73 -0.98 -4.65
N LEU A 59 -0.82 -0.06 -4.35
CA LEU A 59 -0.99 0.96 -3.33
C LEU A 59 -2.19 1.88 -3.63
N GLU A 60 -2.38 2.33 -4.87
CA GLU A 60 -3.56 3.13 -5.26
C GLU A 60 -4.86 2.37 -4.99
N LYS A 61 -4.91 1.05 -5.29
CA LYS A 61 -6.08 0.22 -5.01
C LYS A 61 -6.34 0.08 -3.51
N ILE A 62 -5.30 -0.20 -2.72
CA ILE A 62 -5.42 -0.30 -1.26
C ILE A 62 -5.90 1.03 -0.69
N ALA A 63 -5.30 2.15 -1.10
CA ALA A 63 -5.68 3.48 -0.68
C ALA A 63 -7.16 3.77 -1.02
N ARG A 64 -7.63 3.37 -2.19
CA ARG A 64 -9.03 3.54 -2.60
C ARG A 64 -10.01 2.79 -1.70
N SER A 65 -9.66 1.56 -1.33
CA SER A 65 -10.50 0.77 -0.43
C SER A 65 -10.49 1.33 0.99
N VAL A 66 -9.35 1.86 1.46
CA VAL A 66 -9.28 2.58 2.74
C VAL A 66 -10.19 3.81 2.74
N GLU A 67 -10.20 4.59 1.65
CA GLU A 67 -11.08 5.76 1.50
C GLU A 67 -12.57 5.40 1.63
N TYR A 68 -12.96 4.20 1.16
CA TYR A 68 -14.34 3.70 1.23
C TYR A 68 -14.65 2.81 2.43
N ASN A 69 -13.70 2.58 3.33
CA ASN A 69 -13.82 1.59 4.40
C ASN A 69 -14.24 0.20 3.88
N GLU A 70 -13.73 -0.19 2.71
CA GLU A 70 -14.04 -1.47 2.07
C GLU A 70 -12.99 -2.53 2.48
N PRO A 71 -13.42 -3.74 2.93
CA PRO A 71 -12.50 -4.81 3.25
C PRO A 71 -11.82 -5.35 1.99
N VAL A 72 -10.50 -5.57 2.05
CA VAL A 72 -9.71 -6.05 0.91
C VAL A 72 -8.90 -7.31 1.23
N LEU A 73 -8.85 -8.23 0.27
CA LEU A 73 -8.00 -9.41 0.30
C LEU A 73 -6.87 -9.26 -0.72
N LEU A 74 -5.62 -9.29 -0.26
CA LEU A 74 -4.44 -9.18 -1.11
C LEU A 74 -3.83 -10.55 -1.39
N VAL A 75 -4.00 -11.06 -2.61
CA VAL A 75 -3.50 -12.40 -3.02
C VAL A 75 -2.32 -12.28 -3.98
N GLY A 76 -1.36 -13.19 -3.87
CA GLY A 76 -0.24 -13.37 -4.80
C GLY A 76 0.95 -14.07 -4.14
N GLU A 77 2.02 -14.30 -4.88
CA GLU A 77 3.25 -14.97 -4.40
C GLU A 77 3.80 -14.37 -3.10
N THR A 78 4.40 -15.18 -2.24
CA THR A 78 5.05 -14.69 -1.02
C THR A 78 6.28 -13.85 -1.38
N GLY A 79 6.67 -12.91 -0.51
CA GLY A 79 7.84 -12.06 -0.76
C GLY A 79 7.61 -10.88 -1.72
N THR A 80 6.43 -10.72 -2.32
CA THR A 80 6.15 -9.60 -3.25
C THR A 80 5.82 -8.26 -2.54
N GLY A 81 6.01 -8.15 -1.23
CA GLY A 81 5.83 -6.91 -0.48
C GLY A 81 4.38 -6.48 -0.19
N LYS A 82 3.39 -7.38 -0.26
CA LYS A 82 1.98 -7.07 0.06
C LYS A 82 1.80 -6.52 1.48
N THR A 83 2.34 -7.23 2.47
CA THR A 83 2.30 -6.81 3.88
C THR A 83 3.03 -5.49 4.09
N THR A 84 4.21 -5.35 3.48
CA THR A 84 5.04 -4.14 3.54
C THR A 84 4.31 -2.93 2.96
N LEU A 85 3.55 -3.10 1.88
CA LEU A 85 2.75 -2.02 1.29
C LEU A 85 1.68 -1.49 2.25
N VAL A 86 0.96 -2.39 2.94
CA VAL A 86 -0.06 -2.01 3.93
C VAL A 86 0.58 -1.31 5.13
N GLN A 87 1.71 -1.85 5.62
CA GLN A 87 2.49 -1.24 6.71
C GLN A 87 2.96 0.17 6.36
N ASN A 88 3.57 0.33 5.17
CA ASN A 88 4.04 1.63 4.70
C ASN A 88 2.88 2.62 4.56
N LEU A 89 1.75 2.19 3.97
CA LEU A 89 0.59 3.06 3.81
C LEU A 89 0.08 3.57 5.16
N ALA A 90 -0.11 2.66 6.13
CA ALA A 90 -0.55 2.99 7.47
C ALA A 90 0.41 3.98 8.16
N GLN A 91 1.72 3.75 8.02
CA GLN A 91 2.75 4.64 8.56
C GLN A 91 2.74 6.03 7.92
N TRP A 92 2.47 6.13 6.61
CA TRP A 92 2.43 7.40 5.89
C TRP A 92 1.19 8.22 6.19
N ILE A 93 0.05 7.58 6.44
CA ILE A 93 -1.19 8.27 6.82
C ILE A 93 -1.32 8.46 8.34
N GLY A 94 -0.39 7.92 9.14
CA GLY A 94 -0.44 8.02 10.60
C GLY A 94 -1.56 7.20 11.23
N GLN A 95 -1.90 6.06 10.62
CA GLN A 95 -2.93 5.15 11.10
C GLN A 95 -2.30 3.98 11.86
N LYS A 96 -2.89 3.63 13.01
CA LYS A 96 -2.48 2.45 13.77
C LYS A 96 -2.83 1.17 13.00
N LEU A 97 -1.81 0.39 12.64
CA LEU A 97 -1.97 -0.93 12.02
C LEU A 97 -1.88 -2.03 13.07
N THR A 98 -2.96 -2.79 13.25
CA THR A 98 -2.96 -4.02 14.04
C THR A 98 -2.74 -5.21 13.11
N VAL A 99 -1.69 -5.99 13.36
CA VAL A 99 -1.39 -7.21 12.60
C VAL A 99 -1.83 -8.40 13.43
N LEU A 100 -2.68 -9.23 12.85
CA LEU A 100 -3.07 -10.52 13.42
C LEU A 100 -2.62 -11.63 12.49
N ASN A 101 -1.83 -12.56 13.01
CA ASN A 101 -1.43 -13.74 12.27
C ASN A 101 -2.47 -14.85 12.48
N LEU A 102 -2.99 -15.40 11.39
CA LEU A 102 -3.99 -16.46 11.40
C LEU A 102 -3.34 -17.77 10.95
N SER A 103 -3.66 -18.86 11.66
CA SER A 103 -3.19 -20.21 11.39
C SER A 103 -4.33 -21.21 11.55
N GLN A 104 -4.11 -22.49 11.22
CA GLN A 104 -5.10 -23.54 11.48
C GLN A 104 -5.41 -23.75 12.97
N GLN A 105 -4.56 -23.25 13.86
CA GLN A 105 -4.76 -23.30 15.31
C GLN A 105 -5.43 -22.02 15.85
N SER A 106 -5.68 -21.02 14.99
CA SER A 106 -6.34 -19.79 15.39
C SER A 106 -7.84 -20.02 15.48
N ASP A 107 -8.39 -19.90 16.68
CA ASP A 107 -9.81 -20.14 16.93
C ASP A 107 -10.61 -18.84 16.96
N ILE A 108 -11.93 -18.93 16.72
CA ILE A 108 -12.85 -17.78 16.78
C ILE A 108 -12.82 -17.12 18.17
N VAL A 109 -12.51 -17.91 19.20
CA VAL A 109 -12.37 -17.46 20.59
C VAL A 109 -11.21 -16.47 20.74
N ASP A 110 -10.16 -16.58 19.94
CA ASP A 110 -9.02 -15.64 19.95
C ASP A 110 -9.41 -14.27 19.35
N LEU A 111 -10.41 -14.26 18.46
CA LEU A 111 -10.89 -13.06 17.77
C LEU A 111 -11.99 -12.33 18.55
N LEU A 112 -12.96 -13.08 19.07
CA LEU A 112 -14.15 -12.53 19.73
C LEU A 112 -14.01 -12.48 21.27
N GLY A 113 -13.01 -13.16 21.81
CA GLY A 113 -12.86 -13.41 23.24
C GLY A 113 -13.64 -14.65 23.69
N GLY A 114 -13.10 -15.36 24.68
CA GLY A 114 -13.82 -16.41 25.37
C GLY A 114 -14.91 -15.84 26.27
N PHE A 115 -16.10 -16.42 26.20
CA PHE A 115 -17.16 -16.16 27.18
C PHE A 115 -16.67 -16.65 28.54
N LYS A 116 -16.31 -15.71 29.44
CA LYS A 116 -16.09 -16.03 30.85
C LYS A 116 -17.44 -15.91 31.57
N PRO A 117 -17.97 -16.98 32.17
CA PRO A 117 -19.20 -16.95 32.95
C PRO A 117 -19.04 -16.15 34.25
#